data_AF-A0A7Z0PD96-F1
#
_entry.id   AF-A0A7Z0PD96-F1
#
_cell.length_a   1.000
_cell.length_b   1.000
_cell.length_c   1.000
_cell.angle_alpha   90.00
_cell.angle_beta   90.00
_cell.angle_gamma   90.00
#
_symmetry.space_group_name_H-M   'P 1'
#
loop_
_entity.id
_entity.type
_entity.pdbx_description
1 polymer ?
#
loop_
_entity_poly.entity_id
_entity_poly.type
_entity_poly.pdbx_seq_one_letter_code
_entity_poly.pdbx_strand_id
1 'polypeptide(L)' 'MNRPSRSLRKLLDSVAANNESAALDVMRAAEQLKDEVLRQRLLNLIHRLNQDAIDLRIARDEIQGGGIKLA' A
#
# COMPACT_ATOMS: atom_id res chain seq x y z
N MET A 1 18.55 -16.95 0.05
CA MET A 1 17.90 -15.76 0.62
C MET A 1 18.24 -15.65 2.10
N ASN A 2 18.69 -14.48 2.56
CA ASN A 2 19.01 -14.26 3.98
C ASN A 2 17.71 -14.07 4.80
N ARG A 3 17.67 -14.50 6.07
CA ARG A 3 16.47 -14.39 6.93
C ARG A 3 15.91 -12.95 7.03
N PRO A 4 16.75 -11.90 7.12
CA PRO A 4 16.27 -10.51 7.14
C PRO A 4 15.52 -10.10 5.86
N SER A 5 15.98 -10.53 4.67
CA SER A 5 15.30 -10.19 3.41
C SER A 5 13.95 -10.89 3.25
N ARG A 6 13.76 -12.05 3.88
CA ARG A 6 12.44 -12.70 3.98
C ARG A 6 11.51 -11.97 4.94
N SER A 7 12.02 -11.50 6.08
CA SER A 7 11.22 -10.75 7.06
C SER A 7 10.75 -9.42 6.50
N LEU A 8 11.64 -8.69 5.81
CA LEU A 8 11.31 -7.40 5.21
C LEU A 8 10.26 -7.55 4.10
N ARG A 9 10.37 -8.55 3.22
CA ARG A 9 9.35 -8.80 2.20
C ARG A 9 7.97 -9.09 2.80
N LYS A 10 7.91 -9.92 3.85
CA LYS A 10 6.65 -10.17 4.57
C LYS A 10 6.06 -8.90 5.17
N LEU A 11 6.90 -8.02 5.72
CA LEU A 11 6.45 -6.74 6.24
C LEU A 11 5.87 -5.87 5.12
N LEU A 12 6.59 -5.72 4.01
CA LEU A 12 6.12 -4.94 2.85
C LEU A 12 4.79 -5.50 2.30
N ASP A 13 4.67 -6.81 2.15
CA ASP A 13 3.42 -7.48 1.77
C ASP A 13 2.27 -7.17 2.74
N SER A 14 2.54 -7.26 4.05
CA SER A 14 1.53 -7.00 5.07
C SER A 14 1.08 -5.55 5.07
N VAL A 15 1.99 -4.59 4.89
CA VAL A 15 1.64 -3.17 4.85
C VAL A 15 0.87 -2.84 3.56
N ALA A 16 1.25 -3.44 2.43
CA ALA A 16 0.49 -3.29 1.18
C ALA A 16 -0.95 -3.79 1.32
N ALA A 17 -1.14 -4.97 1.92
CA ALA A 17 -2.47 -5.52 2.19
C ALA A 17 -3.29 -4.64 3.15
N ASN A 18 -2.64 -4.05 4.17
CA ASN A 18 -3.31 -3.13 5.09
C ASN A 18 -3.78 -1.86 4.37
N ASN A 19 -2.96 -1.30 3.47
CA ASN A 19 -3.33 -0.13 2.67
C ASN A 19 -4.52 -0.42 1.76
N GLU A 20 -4.57 -1.58 1.11
CA GLU A 20 -5.73 -1.99 0.31
C GLU A 20 -6.99 -2.17 1.16
N SER A 21 -6.87 -2.79 2.33
CA SER A 21 -8.00 -2.93 3.27
C SER A 21 -8.53 -1.57 3.70
N ALA A 22 -7.63 -0.65 4.06
CA ALA A 22 -8.00 0.71 4.42
C ALA A 22 -8.66 1.45 3.24
N ALA A 23 -8.18 1.26 2.01
CA ALA A 23 -8.78 1.84 0.82
C ALA A 23 -10.23 1.35 0.65
N LEU A 24 -10.49 0.06 0.81
CA LEU A 24 -11.84 -0.52 0.72
C LEU A 24 -12.78 0.04 1.80
N ASP A 25 -12.32 0.16 3.04
CA ASP A 25 -13.11 0.72 4.13
C ASP A 25 -13.44 2.20 3.88
N VAL A 26 -12.48 2.97 3.36
CA VAL A 26 -12.69 4.38 2.99
C VAL A 26 -13.62 4.51 1.79
N MET A 27 -13.56 3.61 0.79
CA MET A 27 -14.48 3.59 -0.34
C MET A 27 -15.93 3.44 0.14
N ARG A 28 -16.20 2.49 1.03
CA ARG A 28 -17.54 2.28 1.62
C ARG A 28 -18.02 3.51 2.39
N ALA A 29 -17.13 4.17 3.13
CA ALA A 29 -17.45 5.40 3.84
C ALA A 29 -17.77 6.56 2.87
N ALA A 30 -17.02 6.67 1.77
CA ALA A 30 -17.20 7.72 0.77
C ALA A 30 -18.51 7.57 -0.03
N GLU A 31 -18.97 6.34 -0.28
CA GLU A 31 -20.22 6.05 -1.01
C GLU A 31 -21.47 6.61 -0.31
N GLN A 32 -21.46 6.67 1.02
CA GLN A 32 -22.61 7.12 1.82
C GLN A 32 -22.57 8.62 2.11
N LEU A 33 -21.52 9.31 1.67
CA LEU A 33 -21.23 10.67 2.08
C LEU A 33 -21.91 11.72 1.19
N LYS A 34 -22.70 12.61 1.81
CA LYS A 34 -23.34 13.74 1.13
C LYS A 34 -22.45 14.98 1.03
N ASP A 35 -21.44 15.10 1.89
CA ASP A 35 -20.46 16.17 1.82
C ASP A 35 -19.51 15.91 0.64
N GLU A 36 -19.73 16.61 -0.46
CA GLU A 36 -18.98 16.46 -1.69
C GLU A 36 -17.49 16.81 -1.56
N VAL A 37 -17.15 17.79 -0.71
CA VAL A 37 -15.75 18.18 -0.48
C VAL A 37 -15.03 17.10 0.29
N LEU A 38 -15.64 16.59 1.35
CA LEU A 38 -15.07 15.47 2.11
C LEU A 38 -15.03 14.20 1.26
N ARG A 39 -16.05 13.94 0.42
CA ARG A 39 -16.08 12.80 -0.51
C ARG A 39 -14.88 12.84 -1.46
N GLN A 40 -14.62 13.99 -2.08
CA GLN A 40 -13.46 14.14 -2.95
C GLN A 40 -12.12 13.95 -2.21
N ARG A 41 -12.02 14.41 -0.96
CA ARG A 41 -10.83 14.17 -0.12
C ARG A 41 -10.63 12.68 0.17
N LEU A 42 -11.71 11.95 0.44
CA LEU A 42 -11.65 10.49 0.65
C LEU A 42 -11.28 9.75 -0.63
N LEU A 43 -11.81 10.14 -1.80
CA LEU A 43 -11.40 9.58 -3.09
C LEU A 43 -9.89 9.77 -3.36
N ASN A 44 -9.36 10.95 -3.05
CA ASN A 44 -7.92 11.20 -3.16
C ASN A 44 -7.11 10.34 -2.17
N LEU A 45 -7.65 10.08 -0.96
CA LEU A 45 -7.02 9.19 0.01
C LEU A 45 -7.01 7.73 -0.48
N ILE A 46 -8.13 7.23 -1.01
CA ILE A 46 -8.23 5.89 -1.60
C ILE A 46 -7.19 5.70 -2.70
N HIS A 47 -7.04 6.69 -3.58
CA HIS A 47 -6.06 6.64 -4.64
C HIS A 47 -4.62 6.53 -4.09
N ARG A 48 -4.28 7.33 -3.07
CA ARG A 48 -2.96 7.26 -2.41
C ARG A 48 -2.71 5.91 -1.74
N LEU A 49 -3.69 5.37 -1.00
CA LEU A 49 -3.56 4.07 -0.35
C LEU A 49 -3.31 2.94 -1.37
N ASN A 50 -4.00 2.98 -2.51
CA ASN A 50 -3.77 2.03 -3.59
C ASN A 50 -2.38 2.21 -4.23
N GLN A 51 -1.92 3.46 -4.43
CA GLN A 51 -0.59 3.73 -4.93
C GLN A 51 0.50 3.23 -3.96
N ASP A 52 0.35 3.51 -2.66
CA ASP A 52 1.27 3.04 -1.62
C ASP A 52 1.37 1.51 -1.62
N ALA A 53 0.24 0.81 -1.79
CA ALA A 53 0.23 -0.65 -1.88
C ALA A 53 0.99 -1.18 -3.12
N ILE A 54 0.89 -0.48 -4.26
CA ILE A 54 1.65 -0.81 -5.48
C ILE A 54 3.14 -0.58 -5.24
N ASP A 55 3.51 0.58 -4.71
CA ASP A 55 4.92 0.95 -4.49
C ASP A 55 5.60 0.00 -3.50
N LEU A 56 4.89 -0.44 -2.45
CA LEU A 56 5.38 -1.44 -1.49
C LEU A 56 5.63 -2.81 -2.15
N ARG A 57 4.80 -3.20 -3.12
CA ARG A 57 5.00 -4.45 -3.88
C ARG A 57 6.16 -4.36 -4.85
N ILE A 58 6.36 -3.20 -5.49
CA ILE A 58 7.55 -2.95 -6.32
C ILE A 58 8.81 -3.06 -5.45
N ALA A 59 8.85 -2.39 -4.30
CA ALA A 59 9.98 -2.48 -3.37
C ALA A 59 10.23 -3.92 -2.87
N ARG A 60 9.17 -4.70 -2.65
CA ARG A 60 9.29 -6.13 -2.31
C ARG A 60 9.93 -6.94 -3.43
N ASP A 61 9.54 -6.67 -4.68
CA ASP A 61 10.01 -7.40 -5.86
C ASP A 61 11.47 -7.05 -6.18
N GLU A 62 11.89 -5.82 -5.91
CA GLU A 62 13.30 -5.42 -5.98
C GLU A 62 14.19 -6.24 -5.02
N ILE A 63 13.69 -6.58 -3.82
CA ILE A 63 14.39 -7.47 -2.88
C ILE A 63 14.52 -8.91 -3.43
N GLN A 64 13.64 -9.32 -4.34
CA GLN A 64 13.69 -10.62 -5.01
C GLN A 64 14.66 -10.63 -6.22
N GLY A 65 14.79 -9.49 -6.91
CA GLY A 65 15.56 -9.34 -8.16
C GLY A 65 17.06 -9.13 -8.01
N GLY A 66 17.57 -8.68 -6.86
CA GLY A 66 19.00 -8.44 -6.70
C GLY A 66 19.41 -8.28 -5.26
N GLY A 67 20.55 -8.87 -4.89
CA GLY A 67 21.24 -8.51 -3.66
C GLY A 67 21.36 -6.99 -3.60
N ILE A 68 20.97 -6.41 -2.47
CA ILE A 68 21.11 -4.99 -2.19
C ILE A 68 22.58 -4.64 -2.46
N LYS A 69 22.89 -4.04 -3.61
CA LYS A 69 24.16 -3.33 -3.80
C LYS A 69 24.00 -2.03 -3.03
N LEU A 70 24.27 -2.11 -1.73
CA LEU A 70 24.65 -0.92 -0.97
C LEU A 70 25.99 -0.47 -1.56
N ALA A 71 25.97 0.71 -2.18
CA ALA A 71 27.17 1.41 -2.61
C ALA A 71 28.01 1.81 -1.38
#